data_AF-A0A645I9L3-F1
#
_entry.id   AF-A0A645I9L3-F1
#
_cell.length_a   1.000
_cell.length_b   1.000
_cell.length_c   1.000
_cell.angle_alpha   90.00
_cell.angle_beta   90.00
_cell.angle_gamma   90.00
#
_symmetry.space_group_name_H-M   'P 1'
#
loop_
_entity.id
_entity.type
_entity.pdbx_description
1 polymer ?
#
loop_
_entity_poly.entity_id
_entity_poly.type
_entity_poly.pdbx_seq_one_letter_code
_entity_poly.pdbx_strand_id
1 'polypeptide(L)'
;MKDSAALIAHCLGWQLEDLTETCKAMVADHDIKTPHVEVKKGQCCGLHQRAEAKVKGKLCLTLDLKMYLDAPNPHDACQIVGEPALNLMLQGGVAGDGATVASLVNAAPRVLKASPGLLLMTDIGVPSYA
;
A
#
# COMPACT_ATOMS: atom_id res chain seq x y z
N MET A 1 3.53 -4.57 -4.12
CA MET A 1 2.08 -4.26 -4.21
C MET A 1 1.25 -5.45 -4.67
N LYS A 2 1.80 -6.36 -5.48
CA LYS A 2 1.10 -7.58 -5.93
C LYS A 2 0.41 -8.34 -4.78
N ASP A 3 1.10 -8.58 -3.67
CA ASP A 3 0.56 -9.34 -2.53
C ASP A 3 -0.64 -8.63 -1.88
N SER A 4 -0.57 -7.31 -1.72
CA SER A 4 -1.69 -6.51 -1.20
C SER A 4 -2.90 -6.56 -2.14
N ALA A 5 -2.67 -6.46 -3.45
CA ALA A 5 -3.75 -6.55 -4.44
C ALA A 5 -4.39 -7.94 -4.45
N ALA A 6 -3.58 -9.00 -4.37
CA ALA A 6 -4.05 -10.37 -4.27
C ALA A 6 -4.83 -10.61 -2.96
N LEU A 7 -4.37 -10.07 -1.84
CA LEU A 7 -5.07 -10.15 -0.55
C LEU A 7 -6.44 -9.46 -0.61
N ILE A 8 -6.53 -8.26 -1.17
CA ILE A 8 -7.81 -7.55 -1.34
C ILE A 8 -8.75 -8.36 -2.24
N ALA A 9 -8.26 -8.86 -3.37
CA ALA A 9 -9.05 -9.69 -4.27
C ALA A 9 -9.55 -10.97 -3.58
N HIS A 10 -8.69 -11.63 -2.80
CA HIS A 10 -9.04 -12.79 -1.99
C HIS A 10 -10.17 -12.46 -0.99
N CYS A 11 -10.07 -11.34 -0.26
CA CYS A 11 -11.10 -10.90 0.68
C CYS A 11 -12.45 -10.62 0.02
N LEU A 12 -12.43 -10.11 -1.22
CA LEU A 12 -13.63 -9.82 -1.99
C LEU A 12 -14.17 -11.05 -2.76
N GLY A 13 -13.51 -12.21 -2.64
CA GLY A 13 -13.88 -13.42 -3.38
C GLY A 13 -13.70 -13.29 -4.89
N TRP A 14 -12.82 -12.39 -5.33
CA TRP A 14 -12.58 -12.14 -6.76
C TRP A 14 -11.61 -13.16 -7.35
N GLN A 15 -12.00 -13.72 -8.49
CA GLN A 15 -11.10 -14.48 -9.34
C GLN A 15 -10.44 -13.51 -10.32
N LEU A 16 -9.15 -13.24 -10.09
CA LEU A 16 -8.38 -12.36 -10.95
C LEU A 16 -8.02 -13.08 -12.24
N GLU A 17 -8.30 -12.43 -13.36
CA GLU A 17 -7.85 -12.88 -14.70
C GLU A 17 -6.40 -12.47 -14.94
N ASP A 18 -6.05 -11.27 -14.48
CA ASP A 18 -4.73 -10.67 -14.65
C ASP A 18 -4.40 -9.78 -13.46
N LEU A 19 -3.13 -9.78 -13.07
CA LEU A 19 -2.58 -8.91 -12.04
C LEU A 19 -1.19 -8.47 -12.48
N THR A 20 -1.12 -7.21 -12.91
CA THR A 20 0.13 -6.60 -13.36
C THR A 20 0.69 -5.67 -12.30
N GLU A 21 2.01 -5.53 -12.29
CA GLU A 21 2.73 -4.62 -11.41
C GLU A 21 3.83 -3.92 -12.21
N THR A 22 3.96 -2.61 -12.01
CA THR A 22 5.04 -1.81 -12.56
C THR A 22 5.75 -1.09 -11.42
N CYS A 23 7.05 -0.87 -11.58
CA CYS A 23 7.85 -0.04 -10.70
C CYS A 23 8.72 0.87 -11.58
N LYS A 24 8.50 2.18 -11.45
CA LYS A 24 9.21 3.21 -12.23
C LYS A 24 9.95 4.14 -11.27
N ALA A 25 11.06 4.70 -11.71
CA ALA A 25 11.73 5.75 -10.97
C ALA A 25 10.86 7.01 -10.94
N MET A 26 10.75 7.62 -9.77
CA MET A 26 10.34 9.03 -9.67
C MET A 26 11.58 9.88 -9.96
N VAL A 27 11.45 10.83 -10.89
CA VAL A 27 12.57 11.66 -11.35
C VAL A 27 12.43 13.05 -10.75
N ALA A 28 13.51 13.55 -10.15
CA ALA A 28 13.56 14.87 -9.54
C ALA A 28 13.38 15.97 -10.61
N ASP A 29 12.43 16.87 -10.40
CA ASP A 29 12.18 18.04 -11.24
C ASP A 29 13.03 19.26 -10.83
N HIS A 30 13.63 19.21 -9.64
CA HIS A 30 14.57 20.19 -9.08
C HIS A 30 15.71 19.49 -8.29
N ASP A 31 16.69 20.26 -7.86
CA ASP A 31 17.75 19.77 -6.96
C ASP A 31 17.18 19.62 -5.54
N ILE A 32 17.33 18.43 -4.95
CA ILE A 32 16.84 18.07 -3.62
C ILE A 32 18.05 17.79 -2.72
N LYS A 33 18.06 18.39 -1.53
CA LYS A 33 19.11 18.16 -0.52
C LYS A 33 18.51 17.76 0.81
N THR A 34 18.87 16.59 1.28
CA THR A 34 18.51 16.06 2.60
C THR A 34 19.78 16.00 3.48
N PRO A 35 19.67 15.68 4.79
CA PRO A 35 20.83 15.45 5.64
C PRO A 35 21.74 14.29 5.20
N HIS A 36 21.24 13.36 4.36
CA HIS A 36 21.92 12.11 4.05
C HIS A 36 22.22 11.92 2.55
N VAL A 37 21.47 12.61 1.68
CA VAL A 37 21.51 12.44 0.22
C VAL A 37 21.27 13.78 -0.48
N GLU A 38 22.03 14.02 -1.55
CA GLU A 38 21.77 15.07 -2.54
C GLU A 38 21.33 14.42 -3.86
N VAL A 39 20.23 14.89 -4.45
CA VAL A 39 19.68 14.42 -5.72
C VAL A 39 19.58 15.61 -6.67
N LYS A 40 20.21 15.52 -7.84
CA LYS A 40 20.13 16.56 -8.87
C LYS A 40 18.89 16.39 -9.74
N LYS A 41 18.41 17.50 -10.30
CA LYS A 41 17.35 17.45 -11.32
C LYS A 41 17.66 16.41 -12.40
N GLY A 42 16.68 15.59 -12.73
CA GLY A 42 16.81 14.50 -13.71
C GLY A 42 17.31 13.17 -13.14
N GLN A 43 17.71 13.13 -11.86
CA GLN A 43 18.07 11.88 -11.18
C GLN A 43 16.85 11.23 -10.50
N CYS A 44 16.98 9.95 -10.16
CA CYS A 44 15.99 9.22 -9.39
C CYS A 44 15.91 9.77 -7.96
N CYS A 45 14.71 10.17 -7.51
CA CYS A 45 14.44 10.62 -6.13
C CYS A 45 13.50 9.67 -5.37
N GLY A 46 13.14 8.54 -5.96
CA GLY A 46 12.27 7.54 -5.35
C GLY A 46 11.60 6.64 -6.38
N LEU A 47 10.45 6.08 -6.04
CA LEU A 47 9.73 5.12 -6.87
C LEU A 47 8.24 5.44 -6.98
N HIS A 48 7.68 5.04 -8.11
CA HIS A 48 6.26 4.92 -8.36
C HIS A 48 5.98 3.46 -8.70
N GLN A 49 5.34 2.77 -7.77
CA GLN A 49 4.89 1.40 -7.93
C GLN A 49 3.38 1.40 -8.12
N ARG A 50 2.90 0.64 -9.10
CA ARG A 50 1.48 0.55 -9.43
C ARG A 50 1.10 -0.88 -9.72
N ALA A 51 0.03 -1.36 -9.10
CA ALA A 51 -0.56 -2.66 -9.38
C ALA A 51 -1.99 -2.52 -9.89
N GLU A 52 -2.34 -3.31 -10.89
CA GLU A 52 -3.66 -3.32 -11.52
C GLU A 52 -4.19 -4.75 -11.62
N ALA A 53 -5.40 -4.98 -11.11
CA ALA A 53 -6.05 -6.29 -11.14
C ALA A 53 -7.34 -6.27 -11.97
N LYS A 54 -7.47 -7.23 -12.88
CA LYS A 54 -8.65 -7.37 -13.75
C LYS A 54 -9.52 -8.55 -13.34
N VAL A 55 -10.84 -8.36 -13.39
CA VAL A 55 -11.86 -9.39 -13.21
C VAL A 55 -12.79 -9.35 -14.40
N LYS A 56 -12.93 -10.48 -15.12
CA LYS A 56 -13.78 -10.60 -16.31
C LYS A 56 -13.50 -9.50 -17.34
N GLY A 57 -12.22 -9.29 -17.67
CA GLY A 57 -11.75 -8.27 -18.60
C GLY A 57 -11.85 -6.81 -18.13
N LYS A 58 -12.36 -6.52 -16.92
CA LYS A 58 -12.50 -5.16 -16.38
C LYS A 58 -11.45 -4.88 -15.31
N LEU A 59 -10.83 -3.70 -15.35
CA LEU A 59 -9.97 -3.22 -14.26
C LEU A 59 -10.82 -2.94 -13.02
N CYS A 60 -10.63 -3.71 -11.95
CA CYS A 60 -11.45 -3.65 -10.74
C CYS A 60 -10.68 -3.18 -9.50
N LEU A 61 -9.35 -3.27 -9.51
CA LEU A 61 -8.50 -2.81 -8.42
C LEU A 61 -7.27 -2.11 -8.98
N THR A 62 -6.94 -0.96 -8.40
CA THR A 62 -5.68 -0.27 -8.61
C THR A 62 -5.07 0.07 -7.26
N LEU A 63 -3.79 -0.24 -7.09
CA LEU A 63 -2.99 0.28 -6.00
C LEU A 63 -1.89 1.16 -6.61
N ASP A 64 -1.72 2.37 -6.08
CA ASP A 64 -0.78 3.37 -6.57
C ASP A 64 0.07 3.86 -5.37
N LEU A 65 1.35 3.52 -5.36
CA LEU A 65 2.30 3.91 -4.31
C LEU A 65 3.37 4.80 -4.91
N LYS A 66 3.51 6.00 -4.36
CA LYS A 66 4.60 6.91 -4.67
C LYS A 66 5.37 7.19 -3.40
N MET A 67 6.66 6.87 -3.42
CA MET A 67 7.57 7.11 -2.31
C MET A 67 8.80 7.81 -2.87
N TYR A 68 8.91 9.10 -2.64
CA TYR A 68 9.99 9.92 -3.17
C TYR A 68 10.21 11.17 -2.34
N LEU A 69 11.39 11.76 -2.47
CA LEU A 69 11.77 12.97 -1.75
C LEU A 69 10.94 14.18 -2.20
N ASP A 70 10.64 15.08 -1.27
CA ASP A 70 9.87 16.31 -1.48
C ASP A 70 8.52 16.09 -2.18
N ALA A 71 7.88 14.94 -1.96
CA ALA A 71 6.57 14.63 -2.51
C ALA A 71 5.52 15.66 -2.05
N PRO A 72 4.85 16.38 -2.98
CA PRO A 72 3.77 17.28 -2.62
C PRO A 72 2.54 16.50 -2.14
N ASN A 73 1.88 17.01 -1.10
CA ASN A 73 0.63 16.48 -0.55
C ASN A 73 0.71 14.99 -0.21
N PRO A 74 1.62 14.54 0.68
CA PRO A 74 1.68 13.15 1.10
C PRO A 74 0.35 12.74 1.77
N HIS A 75 -0.18 11.58 1.41
CA HIS A 75 -1.43 11.05 1.96
C HIS A 75 -1.54 9.55 1.72
N ASP A 76 -2.36 8.89 2.53
CA ASP A 76 -2.94 7.59 2.18
C ASP A 76 -4.40 7.84 1.77
N ALA A 77 -4.83 7.23 0.67
CA ALA A 77 -6.20 7.34 0.19
C ALA A 77 -6.78 5.99 -0.21
N CYS A 78 -8.09 5.86 0.00
CA CYS A 78 -8.86 4.71 -0.43
C CYS A 78 -10.17 5.20 -1.03
N GLN A 79 -10.41 4.84 -2.31
CA GLN A 79 -11.66 5.11 -3.00
C GLN A 79 -12.33 3.78 -3.35
N ILE A 80 -13.60 3.64 -2.99
CA ILE A 80 -14.42 2.48 -3.33
C ILE A 80 -15.58 2.97 -4.19
N VAL A 81 -15.62 2.49 -5.43
CA VAL A 81 -16.72 2.75 -6.37
C VAL A 81 -17.78 1.67 -6.19
N GLY A 82 -18.98 2.07 -5.80
CA GLY A 82 -20.10 1.18 -5.51
C GLY A 82 -21.29 1.96 -4.96
N GLU A 83 -22.20 1.27 -4.28
CA GLU A 83 -23.36 1.88 -3.63
C GLU A 83 -23.44 1.43 -2.16
N PRO A 84 -23.18 2.33 -1.19
CA PRO A 84 -22.69 3.69 -1.37
C PRO A 84 -21.22 3.71 -1.81
N ALA A 85 -20.84 4.76 -2.55
CA ALA A 85 -19.43 5.02 -2.83
C ALA A 85 -18.73 5.56 -1.56
N LEU A 86 -17.46 5.19 -1.36
CA LEU A 86 -16.64 5.67 -0.24
C LEU A 86 -15.39 6.39 -0.76
N ASN A 87 -15.03 7.48 -0.09
CA ASN A 87 -13.80 8.22 -0.34
C ASN A 87 -13.15 8.60 1.00
N LEU A 88 -12.00 7.98 1.30
CA LEU A 88 -11.28 8.10 2.55
C LEU A 88 -9.88 8.66 2.27
N MET A 89 -9.44 9.63 3.07
CA MET A 89 -8.10 10.21 2.96
C MET A 89 -7.52 10.51 4.35
N LEU A 90 -6.30 10.02 4.58
CA LEU A 90 -5.49 10.35 5.75
C LEU A 90 -4.43 11.38 5.32
N GLN A 91 -4.64 12.64 5.69
CA GLN A 91 -3.73 13.72 5.37
C GLN A 91 -2.36 13.51 6.02
N GLY A 92 -1.28 13.68 5.26
CA GLY A 92 0.08 13.39 5.70
C GLY A 92 0.47 11.91 5.61
N GLY A 93 -0.51 11.02 5.39
CA GLY A 93 -0.31 9.58 5.42
C GLY A 93 0.01 9.06 6.83
N VAL A 94 0.14 7.74 6.94
CA VAL A 94 0.60 7.10 8.17
C VAL A 94 2.13 6.91 8.09
N ALA A 95 2.84 7.35 9.13
CA ALA A 95 4.29 7.16 9.21
C ALA A 95 4.65 5.66 9.22
N GLY A 96 5.20 5.18 8.10
CA GLY A 96 5.37 3.75 7.80
C GLY A 96 6.22 2.99 8.81
N ASP A 97 7.34 3.56 9.25
CA ASP A 97 8.27 2.90 10.18
C ASP A 97 7.57 2.55 11.51
N GLY A 98 6.97 3.56 12.14
CA GLY A 98 6.26 3.39 13.40
C GLY A 98 5.02 2.51 13.25
N ALA A 99 4.26 2.68 12.15
CA ALA A 99 3.06 1.91 11.91
C ALA A 99 3.33 0.42 11.64
N THR A 100 4.45 0.10 10.97
CA THR A 100 4.87 -1.28 10.73
C THR A 100 5.19 -1.98 12.05
N VAL A 101 5.98 -1.33 12.91
CA VAL A 101 6.31 -1.86 14.24
C VAL A 101 5.05 -2.01 15.09
N ALA A 102 4.19 -0.99 15.12
CA ALA A 102 2.95 -1.02 15.87
C ALA A 102 2.02 -2.15 15.41
N SER A 103 1.86 -2.33 14.09
CA SER A 103 1.04 -3.40 13.51
C SER A 103 1.57 -4.78 13.93
N LEU A 104 2.89 -4.99 13.86
CA LEU A 104 3.53 -6.25 14.27
C LEU A 104 3.29 -6.56 15.75
N VAL A 105 3.57 -5.60 16.65
CA VAL A 105 3.42 -5.79 18.09
C VAL A 105 1.95 -6.02 18.46
N ASN A 106 1.03 -5.24 17.88
CA ASN A 106 -0.40 -5.35 18.15
C ASN A 106 -1.04 -6.62 17.56
N ALA A 107 -0.40 -7.25 16.56
CA ALA A 107 -0.82 -8.54 16.02
C ALA A 107 -0.40 -9.73 16.89
N ALA A 108 0.70 -9.62 17.65
CA ALA A 108 1.28 -10.76 18.38
C ALA A 108 0.28 -11.50 19.31
N PRO A 109 -0.57 -10.84 20.12
CA PRO A 109 -1.55 -11.54 20.95
C PRO A 109 -2.60 -12.33 20.16
N ARG A 110 -2.88 -11.92 18.91
CA ARG A 110 -3.80 -12.62 18.01
C ARG A 110 -3.15 -13.84 17.38
N VAL A 111 -1.89 -13.70 16.95
CA VAL A 111 -1.11 -14.81 16.40
C VAL A 111 -0.97 -15.94 17.42
N LEU A 112 -0.71 -15.62 18.68
CA LEU A 112 -0.61 -16.62 19.77
C LEU A 112 -1.91 -17.40 20.00
N LYS A 113 -3.06 -16.85 19.61
CA LYS A 113 -4.39 -17.46 19.75
C LYS A 113 -4.90 -18.09 18.46
N ALA A 114 -4.15 -17.96 17.36
CA ALA A 114 -4.57 -18.41 16.04
C ALA A 114 -4.33 -19.92 15.87
N SER A 115 -5.04 -20.51 14.91
CA SER A 115 -4.80 -21.91 14.52
C SER A 115 -3.39 -22.09 13.93
N PRO A 116 -2.74 -23.25 14.10
CA PRO A 116 -1.47 -23.53 13.43
C PRO A 116 -1.60 -23.48 11.90
N GLY A 117 -0.60 -22.92 11.22
CA GLY A 117 -0.54 -22.87 9.76
C GLY A 117 0.11 -21.60 9.24
N LEU A 118 0.16 -21.47 7.90
CA LEU A 118 0.47 -20.21 7.24
C LEU A 118 -0.83 -19.41 7.14
N LEU A 119 -0.91 -18.32 7.92
CA LEU A 119 -2.10 -17.48 8.02
C LEU A 119 -1.89 -16.13 7.35
N LEU A 120 -2.98 -15.55 6.86
CA LEU A 120 -3.06 -14.18 6.37
C LEU A 120 -3.48 -13.22 7.50
N MET A 121 -3.26 -11.92 7.28
CA MET A 121 -3.75 -10.88 8.20
C MET A 121 -5.28 -10.89 8.37
N THR A 122 -6.00 -11.50 7.42
CA THR A 122 -7.46 -11.66 7.43
C THR A 122 -7.93 -12.90 8.19
N ASP A 123 -7.01 -13.83 8.50
CA ASP A 123 -7.28 -15.03 9.29
C ASP A 123 -7.10 -14.79 10.80
N ILE A 124 -6.53 -13.65 11.17
CA ILE A 124 -6.40 -13.19 12.56
C ILE A 124 -7.29 -11.96 12.81
N GLY A 125 -7.64 -11.72 14.07
CA GLY A 125 -8.39 -10.51 14.43
C GLY A 125 -7.60 -9.24 14.10
N VAL A 126 -8.29 -8.16 13.70
CA VAL A 126 -7.68 -6.86 13.34
C VAL A 126 -6.71 -6.39 14.44
N PRO A 127 -5.45 -6.04 14.12
CA PRO A 127 -4.50 -5.52 15.10
C PRO A 127 -5.10 -4.34 15.87
N SER A 128 -4.98 -4.36 17.19
CA SER A 128 -5.44 -3.26 18.05
C SER A 128 -4.43 -3.02 19.15
N TYR A 129 -4.43 -1.79 19.66
CA TYR A 129 -3.83 -1.51 20.95
C TYR A 129 -4.46 -2.43 22.00
N ALA A 130 -3.61 -2.96 22.88
CA ALA A 130 -3.99 -3.88 23.95
C ALA A 130 -4.20 -3.10 25.26
#